data_AF-M1ZQ27-F1
#
_entry.id   AF-M1ZQ27-F1
#
_cell.length_a   1.000
_cell.length_b   1.000
_cell.length_c   1.000
_cell.angle_alpha   90.00
_cell.angle_beta   90.00
_cell.angle_gamma   90.00
#
_symmetry.space_group_name_H-M   'P 1'
#
loop_
_entity.id
_entity.type
_entity.pdbx_description
1 polymer ?
#
loop_
_entity_poly.entity_id
_entity_poly.type
_entity_poly.pdbx_seq_one_letter_code
_entity_poly.pdbx_strand_id
1 'polypeptide(L)'
;MTKYIWQELKRVLIKKKISLIIILIVTIVFGGINILKQKTLEEKLEQAKIILNNQIKFKEDEKAINDTKQEISDIEKTLSSIKNYDKSKIDEKILKLEKENNPQNDYTISLLKYEKKNNIEKNQIMPKGMYAAIDFLAQPTVAIFYILILIILLSDIISGEYAPNTIKMSLTKPISRERIIISKFAVSIIIGASAIIISTIIFIIEAGIRFGLSDYKMPFDVGAKYVLNKSLPLTVTTSQMEPVRNSISIVPLWSGIVRFMLIAILVSIATISILIFISTLCKKSLISSIINFILVIVTSLICIWGIMDNNILATKYGALLKFTPILYILDIFEVLSGYISVRLASS
;
A
#
# COMPACT_ATOMS: atom_id res chain seq x y z
N MET A 1 -22.31 -8.44 -24.86
CA MET A 1 -21.88 -7.81 -23.59
C MET A 1 -20.84 -6.71 -23.83
N THR A 2 -19.72 -7.01 -24.51
CA THR A 2 -18.57 -6.10 -24.73
C THR A 2 -18.93 -4.76 -25.37
N LYS A 3 -19.80 -4.75 -26.39
CA LYS A 3 -20.29 -3.51 -27.03
C LYS A 3 -20.98 -2.57 -26.04
N TYR A 4 -21.72 -3.12 -25.07
CA TYR A 4 -22.43 -2.33 -24.06
C TYR A 4 -21.50 -1.80 -22.98
N ILE A 5 -20.54 -2.61 -22.52
CA ILE A 5 -19.49 -2.17 -21.59
C ILE A 5 -18.74 -0.98 -22.19
N TRP A 6 -18.36 -1.07 -23.47
CA TRP A 6 -17.67 0.02 -24.17
C TRP A 6 -18.51 1.30 -24.29
N GLN A 7 -19.81 1.15 -24.60
CA GLN A 7 -20.72 2.30 -24.67
C GLN A 7 -20.93 2.96 -23.30
N GLU A 8 -21.12 2.17 -22.24
CA GLU A 8 -21.24 2.70 -20.88
C GLU A 8 -19.92 3.31 -20.40
N LEU A 9 -18.76 2.74 -20.73
CA LEU A 9 -17.46 3.33 -20.43
C LEU A 9 -17.34 4.73 -21.06
N LYS A 10 -17.63 4.86 -22.36
CA LYS A 10 -17.65 6.17 -23.03
C LYS A 10 -18.59 7.15 -22.37
N ARG A 11 -19.80 6.71 -22.02
CA ARG A 11 -20.80 7.53 -21.33
C ARG A 11 -20.29 8.03 -19.98
N VAL A 12 -19.66 7.16 -19.17
CA VAL A 12 -19.11 7.53 -17.86
C VAL A 12 -17.94 8.50 -18.02
N LEU A 13 -17.01 8.25 -18.95
CA LEU A 13 -15.89 9.14 -19.23
C LEU A 13 -16.35 10.54 -19.64
N ILE A 14 -17.39 10.65 -20.48
CA ILE A 14 -17.95 11.94 -20.89
C ILE A 14 -18.66 12.63 -19.72
N LYS A 15 -19.51 11.90 -18.99
CA LYS A 15 -20.29 12.44 -17.86
C LYS A 15 -19.38 12.92 -16.72
N LYS A 16 -18.29 12.19 -16.45
CA LYS A 16 -17.35 12.45 -15.35
C LYS A 16 -16.05 13.13 -15.79
N LYS A 17 -15.96 13.66 -17.02
CA LYS A 17 -14.73 14.25 -17.57
C LYS A 17 -14.08 15.28 -16.63
N ILE A 18 -14.88 16.15 -16.02
CA ILE A 18 -14.40 17.19 -15.09
C ILE A 18 -13.83 16.55 -13.82
N SER A 19 -14.54 15.58 -13.24
CA SER A 19 -14.08 14.85 -12.06
C SER A 19 -12.78 14.08 -12.33
N LEU A 20 -12.63 13.46 -13.51
CA LEU A 20 -11.40 12.77 -13.90
C LEU A 20 -10.21 13.72 -14.05
N ILE A 21 -10.42 14.89 -14.65
CA ILE A 21 -9.38 15.92 -14.77
C ILE A 21 -8.97 16.44 -13.39
N ILE A 22 -9.93 16.71 -12.50
CA ILE A 22 -9.65 17.14 -11.13
C ILE A 22 -8.86 16.07 -10.38
N ILE A 23 -9.27 14.80 -10.45
CA ILE A 23 -8.56 13.69 -9.80
C ILE A 23 -7.12 13.58 -10.33
N LEU A 24 -6.92 13.74 -11.64
CA LEU A 24 -5.58 13.71 -12.23
C LEU A 24 -4.70 14.85 -11.71
N ILE A 25 -5.21 16.08 -11.68
CA ILE A 25 -4.48 17.25 -11.14
C ILE A 25 -4.16 17.03 -9.66
N VAL A 26 -5.15 16.61 -8.87
CA VAL A 26 -4.97 16.35 -7.44
C VAL A 26 -3.96 15.23 -7.21
N THR A 27 -3.94 14.20 -8.05
CA THR A 27 -2.95 13.11 -7.97
C THR A 27 -1.53 13.64 -8.17
N ILE A 28 -1.31 14.46 -9.19
CA ILE A 28 0.01 15.06 -9.47
C ILE A 28 0.44 15.97 -8.31
N VAL A 29 -0.45 16.84 -7.83
CA VAL A 29 -0.14 17.74 -6.72
C VAL A 29 0.13 16.95 -5.42
N PHE A 30 -0.69 15.94 -5.13
CA PHE A 30 -0.55 15.09 -3.95
C PHE A 30 0.76 14.30 -3.97
N GLY A 31 1.10 13.67 -5.09
CA GLY A 31 2.36 12.95 -5.25
C GLY A 31 3.55 13.90 -5.16
N GLY A 32 3.55 14.99 -5.92
CA GLY A 32 4.62 15.98 -5.93
C GLY A 32 4.93 16.55 -4.54
N ILE A 33 3.91 16.94 -3.77
CA ILE A 33 4.10 17.45 -2.40
C ILE A 33 4.76 16.40 -1.48
N ASN A 34 4.34 15.15 -1.56
CA ASN A 34 4.86 14.10 -0.68
C ASN A 34 6.28 13.66 -1.08
N ILE A 35 6.55 13.52 -2.38
CA ILE A 35 7.89 13.21 -2.89
C ILE A 35 8.88 14.35 -2.58
N LEU A 36 8.45 15.62 -2.64
CA LEU A 36 9.30 16.75 -2.26
C LEU A 36 9.71 16.71 -0.79
N LYS A 37 8.82 16.26 0.10
CA LYS A 37 9.09 16.10 1.55
C LYS A 37 10.03 14.93 1.86
N GLN A 38 10.12 13.96 0.97
CA GLN A 38 10.95 12.78 1.17
C GLN A 38 12.43 13.15 1.11
N LYS A 39 13.23 12.50 1.96
CA LYS A 39 14.65 12.79 2.14
C LYS A 39 15.50 11.59 1.75
N THR A 40 16.70 11.86 1.23
CA THR A 40 17.70 10.81 0.99
C THR A 40 18.14 10.19 2.32
N LEU A 41 18.78 9.01 2.27
CA LEU A 41 19.27 8.35 3.47
C LEU A 41 20.29 9.21 4.25
N GLU A 42 21.12 9.97 3.53
CA GLU A 42 22.10 10.90 4.10
C GLU A 42 21.43 12.12 4.74
N GLU A 43 20.42 12.70 4.07
CA GLU A 43 19.62 13.81 4.63
C GLU A 43 18.82 13.37 5.88
N LYS A 44 18.31 12.13 5.89
CA LYS A 44 17.65 11.54 7.08
C LYS A 44 18.63 11.43 8.25
N LEU A 45 19.86 10.97 8.00
CA LEU A 45 20.90 10.89 9.04
C LEU A 45 21.24 12.27 9.62
N GLU A 46 21.44 13.28 8.76
CA GLU A 46 21.75 14.64 9.21
C GLU A 46 20.61 15.22 10.03
N GLN A 47 19.37 15.06 9.58
CA GLN A 47 18.20 15.49 10.33
C GLN A 47 18.08 14.79 11.68
N ALA A 48 18.28 13.47 11.74
CA ALA A 48 18.22 12.72 12.99
C ALA A 48 19.30 13.21 13.99
N LYS A 49 20.51 13.54 13.50
CA LYS A 49 21.57 14.14 14.33
C LYS A 49 21.19 15.52 14.86
N ILE A 50 20.56 16.37 14.03
CA ILE A 50 20.05 17.68 14.46
C ILE A 50 18.96 17.51 15.53
N ILE A 51 18.03 16.58 15.31
CA ILE A 51 16.97 16.27 16.28
C ILE A 51 17.61 15.84 17.60
N LEU A 52 18.49 14.83 17.59
CA LEU A 52 19.16 14.33 18.78
C LEU A 52 19.87 15.46 19.57
N ASN A 53 20.59 16.34 18.88
CA ASN A 53 21.25 17.48 19.53
C ASN A 53 20.25 18.42 20.21
N ASN A 54 19.10 18.68 19.59
CA ASN A 54 18.04 19.48 20.19
C ASN A 54 17.42 18.76 21.40
N GLN A 55 17.14 17.45 21.31
CA GLN A 55 16.57 16.67 22.41
C GLN A 55 17.49 16.68 23.64
N ILE A 56 18.81 16.51 23.43
CA ILE A 56 19.82 16.61 24.48
C ILE A 56 19.83 18.02 25.08
N LYS A 57 19.77 19.06 24.24
CA LYS A 57 19.78 20.46 24.69
C LYS A 57 18.55 20.83 25.52
N PHE A 58 17.38 20.31 25.17
CA PHE A 58 16.12 20.59 25.86
C PHE A 58 15.76 19.58 26.96
N LYS A 59 16.63 18.59 27.23
CA LYS A 59 16.40 17.52 28.21
C LYS A 59 15.06 16.80 28.00
N GLU A 60 14.81 16.41 26.75
CA GLU A 60 13.67 15.54 26.44
C GLU A 60 13.80 14.17 27.13
N ASP A 61 12.71 13.41 27.12
CA ASP A 61 12.62 12.07 27.71
C ASP A 61 13.76 11.16 27.23
N GLU A 62 14.37 10.42 28.16
CA GLU A 62 15.48 9.49 27.90
C GLU A 62 15.09 8.44 26.86
N LYS A 63 13.82 8.02 26.86
CA LYS A 63 13.29 7.10 25.85
C LYS A 63 13.37 7.70 24.44
N ALA A 64 12.91 8.93 24.25
CA ALA A 64 12.94 9.61 22.95
C ALA A 64 14.38 9.84 22.44
N ILE A 65 15.30 10.14 23.35
CA ILE A 65 16.73 10.27 23.04
C ILE A 65 17.32 8.92 22.60
N ASN A 66 17.00 7.83 23.30
CA ASN A 66 17.50 6.49 22.97
C ASN A 66 16.92 5.97 21.65
N ASP A 67 15.64 6.21 21.38
CA ASP A 67 14.99 5.86 20.11
C ASP A 67 15.70 6.57 18.93
N THR A 68 16.01 7.87 19.08
CA THR A 68 16.71 8.64 18.04
C THR A 68 18.17 8.18 17.86
N LYS A 69 18.87 7.82 18.94
CA LYS A 69 20.21 7.23 18.85
C LYS A 69 20.20 5.90 18.11
N GLN A 70 19.19 5.07 18.37
CA GLN A 70 19.02 3.79 17.70
C GLN A 70 18.79 4.00 16.20
N GLU A 71 17.92 4.95 15.82
CA GLU A 71 17.69 5.30 14.41
C GLU A 71 18.97 5.74 13.70
N ILE A 72 19.77 6.62 14.32
CA ILE A 72 21.07 7.07 13.80
C ILE A 72 22.01 5.86 13.59
N SER A 73 22.11 4.99 14.59
CA SER A 73 22.95 3.79 14.52
C SER A 73 22.53 2.87 13.37
N ASP A 74 21.24 2.65 13.17
CA ASP A 74 20.72 1.79 12.12
C ASP A 74 20.96 2.38 10.72
N ILE A 75 20.81 3.70 10.56
CA ILE A 75 21.14 4.41 9.31
C ILE A 75 22.65 4.33 9.03
N GLU A 76 23.50 4.57 10.03
CA GLU A 76 24.97 4.48 9.87
C GLU A 76 25.43 3.07 9.53
N LYS A 77 24.83 2.04 10.14
CA LYS A 77 25.07 0.63 9.81
C LYS A 77 24.67 0.32 8.37
N THR A 78 23.55 0.87 7.90
CA THR A 78 23.09 0.69 6.51
C THR A 78 24.04 1.36 5.53
N LEU A 79 24.41 2.62 5.77
CA LEU A 79 25.35 3.37 4.93
C LEU A 79 26.74 2.73 4.88
N SER A 80 27.26 2.26 6.01
CA SER A 80 28.54 1.56 6.06
C SER A 80 28.50 0.23 5.31
N SER A 81 27.40 -0.52 5.41
CA SER A 81 27.19 -1.76 4.64
C SER A 81 27.17 -1.50 3.13
N ILE A 82 26.47 -0.45 2.69
CA ILE A 82 26.44 -0.02 1.28
C ILE A 82 27.82 0.46 0.82
N LYS A 83 28.54 1.23 1.65
CA LYS A 83 29.88 1.74 1.33
C LYS A 83 30.88 0.59 1.15
N ASN A 84 30.80 -0.43 2.00
CA ASN A 84 31.65 -1.61 2.01
C ASN A 84 31.18 -2.73 1.08
N TYR A 85 30.13 -2.47 0.29
CA TYR A 85 29.63 -3.44 -0.68
C TYR A 85 30.68 -3.71 -1.75
N ASP A 86 31.03 -4.99 -1.88
CA ASP A 86 31.98 -5.49 -2.86
C ASP A 86 31.41 -6.79 -3.45
N LYS A 87 30.99 -6.68 -4.70
CA LYS A 87 30.37 -7.77 -5.46
C LYS A 87 31.29 -8.97 -5.63
N SER A 88 32.61 -8.75 -5.71
CA SER A 88 33.59 -9.84 -5.88
C SER A 88 33.72 -10.72 -4.64
N LYS A 89 33.40 -10.18 -3.46
CA LYS A 89 33.52 -10.86 -2.16
C LYS A 89 32.24 -11.54 -1.70
N ILE A 90 31.16 -11.47 -2.48
CA ILE A 90 29.87 -12.07 -2.12
C ILE A 90 30.01 -13.58 -1.94
N ASP A 91 30.74 -14.26 -2.82
CA ASP A 91 30.92 -15.72 -2.78
C ASP A 91 31.68 -16.17 -1.54
N GLU A 92 32.74 -15.45 -1.18
CA GLU A 92 33.50 -15.70 0.04
C GLU A 92 32.63 -15.50 1.29
N LYS A 93 31.82 -14.42 1.32
CA LYS A 93 30.91 -14.14 2.43
C LYS A 93 29.83 -15.22 2.58
N ILE A 94 29.20 -15.65 1.49
CA ILE A 94 28.19 -16.73 1.53
C ILE A 94 28.82 -18.00 2.10
N LEU A 95 29.98 -18.41 1.58
CA LEU A 95 30.66 -19.64 2.01
C LEU A 95 31.10 -19.58 3.48
N LYS A 96 31.51 -18.40 3.97
CA LYS A 96 31.82 -18.20 5.40
C LYS A 96 30.57 -18.35 6.27
N LEU A 97 29.48 -17.68 5.92
CA LEU A 97 28.23 -17.71 6.70
C LEU A 97 27.58 -19.10 6.69
N GLU A 98 27.66 -19.83 5.59
CA GLU A 98 27.17 -21.21 5.50
C GLU A 98 28.01 -22.16 6.38
N LYS A 99 29.32 -21.94 6.50
CA LYS A 99 30.19 -22.72 7.41
C LYS A 99 29.90 -22.46 8.89
N GLU A 100 29.49 -21.24 9.25
CA GLU A 100 29.14 -20.89 10.63
C GLU A 100 27.88 -21.62 11.12
N ASN A 101 27.01 -22.09 10.20
CA ASN A 101 25.78 -22.83 10.47
C ASN A 101 24.90 -22.20 11.59
N ASN A 102 24.89 -20.87 11.63
CA ASN A 102 24.11 -20.09 12.58
C ASN A 102 22.77 -19.69 11.93
N PRO A 103 21.61 -20.09 12.49
CA PRO A 103 20.30 -19.71 11.96
C PRO A 103 20.07 -18.20 11.82
N GLN A 104 20.78 -17.36 12.58
CA GLN A 104 20.69 -15.90 12.44
C GLN A 104 21.24 -15.40 11.09
N ASN A 105 22.06 -16.20 10.42
CA ASN A 105 22.66 -15.85 9.13
C ASN A 105 21.76 -16.17 7.93
N ASP A 106 20.67 -16.93 8.11
CA ASP A 106 19.82 -17.43 7.01
C ASP A 106 19.29 -16.32 6.10
N TYR A 107 18.85 -15.21 6.70
CA TYR A 107 18.37 -14.03 5.96
C TYR A 107 19.52 -13.38 5.17
N THR A 108 20.65 -13.13 5.81
CA THR A 108 21.85 -12.54 5.19
C THR A 108 22.34 -13.39 4.03
N ILE A 109 22.36 -14.72 4.19
CA ILE A 109 22.71 -15.66 3.12
C ILE A 109 21.72 -15.54 1.95
N SER A 110 20.42 -15.47 2.23
CA SER A 110 19.37 -15.33 1.21
C SER A 110 19.49 -14.01 0.44
N LEU A 111 19.78 -12.91 1.15
CA LEU A 111 20.02 -11.59 0.58
C LEU A 111 21.24 -11.58 -0.34
N LEU A 112 22.39 -12.12 0.12
CA LEU A 112 23.60 -12.22 -0.68
C LEU A 112 23.40 -13.12 -1.91
N LYS A 113 22.67 -14.24 -1.78
CA LYS A 113 22.28 -15.11 -2.90
C LYS A 113 21.42 -14.36 -3.93
N TYR A 114 20.48 -13.52 -3.46
CA TYR A 114 19.68 -12.67 -4.32
C TYR A 114 20.55 -11.64 -5.07
N GLU A 115 21.45 -10.96 -4.37
CA GLU A 115 22.34 -9.94 -4.96
C GLU A 115 23.23 -10.53 -6.04
N LYS A 116 23.81 -11.70 -5.77
CA LYS A 116 24.59 -12.47 -6.75
C LYS A 116 23.76 -12.82 -7.97
N LYS A 117 22.59 -13.44 -7.77
CA LYS A 117 21.72 -13.92 -8.85
C LYS A 117 21.27 -12.79 -9.78
N ASN A 118 20.99 -11.61 -9.23
CA ASN A 118 20.48 -10.46 -10.00
C ASN A 118 21.58 -9.51 -10.47
N ASN A 119 22.85 -9.86 -10.22
CA ASN A 119 24.04 -9.12 -10.63
C ASN A 119 24.05 -7.68 -10.12
N ILE A 120 23.62 -7.48 -8.87
CA ILE A 120 23.39 -6.16 -8.27
C ILE A 120 24.68 -5.35 -8.20
N GLU A 121 24.59 -4.06 -8.54
CA GLU A 121 25.68 -3.09 -8.43
C GLU A 121 25.51 -2.21 -7.19
N LYS A 122 26.62 -1.62 -6.71
CA LYS A 122 26.63 -0.75 -5.53
C LYS A 122 25.67 0.44 -5.62
N ASN A 123 25.46 0.98 -6.81
CA ASN A 123 24.51 2.08 -7.06
C ASN A 123 23.03 1.63 -7.04
N GLN A 124 22.76 0.32 -7.07
CA GLN A 124 21.41 -0.26 -7.06
C GLN A 124 20.96 -0.69 -5.66
N ILE A 125 21.88 -0.84 -4.70
CA ILE A 125 21.56 -1.08 -3.29
C ILE A 125 21.33 0.22 -2.50
N MET A 126 21.76 1.37 -3.05
CA MET A 126 21.49 2.67 -2.43
C MET A 126 20.03 3.05 -2.69
N PRO A 127 19.21 3.31 -1.66
CA PRO A 127 17.82 3.72 -1.84
C PRO A 127 17.75 5.06 -2.58
N LYS A 128 16.95 5.10 -3.65
CA LYS A 128 16.72 6.28 -4.48
C LYS A 128 15.22 6.40 -4.80
N GLY A 129 14.86 6.65 -6.06
CA GLY A 129 13.52 6.96 -6.50
C GLY A 129 12.57 5.78 -6.45
N MET A 130 13.01 4.56 -6.74
CA MET A 130 12.11 3.41 -6.67
C MET A 130 11.77 3.09 -5.21
N TYR A 131 12.77 3.13 -4.33
CA TYR A 131 12.59 2.99 -2.89
C TYR A 131 11.70 4.11 -2.34
N ALA A 132 11.95 5.35 -2.74
CA ALA A 132 11.14 6.51 -2.37
C ALA A 132 9.66 6.34 -2.78
N ALA A 133 9.40 5.84 -3.99
CA ALA A 133 8.05 5.55 -4.46
C ALA A 133 7.37 4.46 -3.60
N ILE A 134 8.08 3.38 -3.26
CA ILE A 134 7.54 2.34 -2.36
C ILE A 134 7.25 2.88 -0.97
N ASP A 135 8.20 3.61 -0.38
CA ASP A 135 8.06 4.23 0.94
C ASP A 135 6.88 5.22 0.98
N PHE A 136 6.63 5.92 -0.12
CA PHE A 136 5.43 6.75 -0.26
C PHE A 136 4.16 5.92 -0.42
N LEU A 137 4.13 4.93 -1.32
CA LEU A 137 2.99 4.03 -1.52
C LEU A 137 2.60 3.25 -0.25
N ALA A 138 3.56 3.04 0.65
CA ALA A 138 3.35 2.37 1.94
C ALA A 138 2.66 3.24 2.99
N GLN A 139 2.51 4.55 2.74
CA GLN A 139 1.85 5.44 3.69
C GLN A 139 0.32 5.20 3.68
N PRO A 140 -0.33 5.10 4.85
CA PRO A 140 -1.79 4.97 4.95
C PRO A 140 -2.57 6.08 4.24
N THR A 141 -1.96 7.26 4.10
CA THR A 141 -2.51 8.40 3.36
C THR A 141 -2.76 8.09 1.89
N VAL A 142 -1.89 7.30 1.25
CA VAL A 142 -2.05 6.87 -0.15
C VAL A 142 -3.23 5.91 -0.29
N ALA A 143 -3.38 4.98 0.66
CA ALA A 143 -4.50 4.07 0.69
C ALA A 143 -5.84 4.81 0.84
N ILE A 144 -5.92 5.78 1.76
CA ILE A 144 -7.10 6.66 1.91
C ILE A 144 -7.35 7.43 0.60
N PHE A 145 -6.28 7.93 -0.04
CA PHE A 145 -6.39 8.66 -1.31
C PHE A 145 -7.02 7.78 -2.41
N TYR A 146 -6.59 6.53 -2.56
CA TYR A 146 -7.19 5.58 -3.52
C TYR A 146 -8.66 5.30 -3.22
N ILE A 147 -9.00 5.13 -1.94
CA ILE A 147 -10.39 4.94 -1.51
C ILE A 147 -11.26 6.14 -1.88
N LEU A 148 -10.78 7.36 -1.65
CA LEU A 148 -11.50 8.59 -1.98
C LEU A 148 -11.74 8.71 -3.49
N ILE A 149 -10.75 8.36 -4.32
CA ILE A 149 -10.89 8.30 -5.78
C ILE A 149 -12.03 7.35 -6.17
N LEU A 150 -12.07 6.14 -5.58
CA LEU A 150 -13.11 5.16 -5.87
C LEU A 150 -14.50 5.69 -5.50
N ILE A 151 -14.66 6.33 -4.34
CA ILE A 151 -15.94 6.91 -3.92
C ILE A 151 -16.37 8.00 -4.92
N ILE A 152 -15.52 8.98 -5.20
CA ILE A 152 -15.85 10.11 -6.08
C ILE A 152 -16.29 9.61 -7.48
N LEU A 153 -15.61 8.58 -7.98
CA LEU A 153 -15.89 8.03 -9.30
C LEU A 153 -17.10 7.08 -9.32
N LEU A 154 -17.42 6.39 -8.25
CA LEU A 154 -18.30 5.21 -8.32
C LEU A 154 -19.52 5.28 -7.38
N SER A 155 -19.57 6.19 -6.42
CA SER A 155 -20.61 6.22 -5.37
C SER A 155 -22.04 6.40 -5.91
N ASP A 156 -22.19 7.12 -7.03
CA ASP A 156 -23.46 7.46 -7.65
C ASP A 156 -23.74 6.67 -8.94
N ILE A 157 -22.96 5.63 -9.25
CA ILE A 157 -23.00 4.99 -10.57
C ILE A 157 -24.33 4.27 -10.86
N ILE A 158 -24.98 3.71 -9.83
CA ILE A 158 -26.31 3.10 -9.93
C ILE A 158 -27.39 4.07 -9.48
N SER A 159 -27.23 4.69 -8.31
CA SER A 159 -28.22 5.60 -7.75
C SER A 159 -28.50 6.82 -8.64
N GLY A 160 -27.54 7.24 -9.48
CA GLY A 160 -27.68 8.30 -10.48
C GLY A 160 -28.53 7.94 -11.70
N GLU A 161 -28.80 6.65 -11.95
CA GLU A 161 -29.74 6.26 -13.00
C GLU A 161 -31.19 6.49 -12.59
N TYR A 162 -31.48 6.62 -11.29
CA TYR A 162 -32.83 6.93 -10.80
C TYR A 162 -33.25 8.39 -11.02
N ALA A 163 -32.40 9.22 -11.62
CA ALA A 163 -32.77 10.58 -11.99
C ALA A 163 -33.87 10.56 -13.09
N PRO A 164 -34.87 11.48 -13.05
CA PRO A 164 -36.03 11.44 -13.94
C PRO A 164 -35.69 11.38 -15.44
N ASN A 165 -34.66 12.11 -15.86
CA ASN A 165 -34.22 12.17 -17.26
C ASN A 165 -33.53 10.87 -17.69
N THR A 166 -32.86 10.20 -16.75
CA THR A 166 -32.05 9.01 -17.00
C THR A 166 -32.88 7.74 -16.96
N ILE A 167 -33.81 7.61 -16.00
CA ILE A 167 -34.73 6.46 -15.90
C ILE A 167 -35.49 6.29 -17.21
N LYS A 168 -36.09 7.38 -17.73
CA LYS A 168 -36.88 7.35 -18.96
C LYS A 168 -36.06 6.85 -20.16
N MET A 169 -34.80 7.28 -20.26
CA MET A 169 -33.87 6.83 -21.28
C MET A 169 -33.42 5.38 -21.10
N SER A 170 -33.33 4.88 -19.86
CA SER A 170 -32.99 3.48 -19.61
C SER A 170 -34.16 2.53 -19.87
N LEU A 171 -35.40 2.97 -19.60
CA LEU A 171 -36.63 2.19 -19.83
C LEU A 171 -36.98 2.01 -21.31
N THR A 172 -36.53 2.93 -22.16
CA THR A 172 -36.77 2.89 -23.61
C THR A 172 -35.76 2.01 -24.35
N LYS A 173 -34.69 1.56 -23.70
CA LYS A 173 -33.70 0.65 -24.28
C LYS A 173 -34.15 -0.81 -24.15
N PRO A 174 -34.05 -1.64 -25.19
CA PRO A 174 -34.41 -3.06 -25.14
C PRO A 174 -33.31 -3.90 -24.46
N ILE A 175 -32.96 -3.55 -23.22
CA ILE A 175 -31.89 -4.18 -22.43
C ILE A 175 -32.44 -4.49 -21.03
N SER A 176 -32.19 -5.70 -20.53
CA SER A 176 -32.57 -6.08 -19.17
C SER A 176 -31.80 -5.28 -18.12
N ARG A 177 -32.45 -4.99 -16.98
CA ARG A 177 -31.84 -4.21 -15.89
C ARG A 177 -30.59 -4.87 -15.31
N GLU A 178 -30.57 -6.20 -15.25
CA GLU A 178 -29.41 -7.00 -14.81
C GLU A 178 -28.18 -6.76 -15.68
N ARG A 179 -28.35 -6.75 -17.02
CA ARG A 179 -27.24 -6.50 -17.95
C ARG A 179 -26.68 -5.08 -17.81
N ILE A 180 -27.51 -4.12 -17.44
CA ILE A 180 -27.08 -2.74 -17.16
C ILE A 180 -26.22 -2.69 -15.90
N ILE A 181 -26.66 -3.33 -14.81
CA ILE A 181 -25.91 -3.37 -13.54
C ILE A 181 -24.55 -4.07 -13.75
N ILE A 182 -24.51 -5.23 -14.42
CA ILE A 182 -23.26 -5.96 -14.69
C ILE A 182 -22.31 -5.11 -15.55
N SER A 183 -22.82 -4.43 -16.58
CA SER A 183 -21.99 -3.57 -17.43
C SER A 183 -21.40 -2.41 -16.64
N LYS A 184 -22.17 -1.80 -15.73
CA LYS A 184 -21.68 -0.74 -14.86
C LYS A 184 -20.66 -1.23 -13.85
N PHE A 185 -20.86 -2.42 -13.28
CA PHE A 185 -19.88 -3.04 -12.41
C PHE A 185 -18.53 -3.26 -13.13
N ALA A 186 -18.56 -3.80 -14.35
CA ALA A 186 -17.36 -3.97 -15.16
C ALA A 186 -16.68 -2.62 -15.49
N VAL A 187 -17.46 -1.59 -15.85
CA VAL A 187 -16.94 -0.24 -16.09
C VAL A 187 -16.31 0.37 -14.83
N SER A 188 -16.93 0.17 -13.66
CA SER A 188 -16.37 0.60 -12.38
C SER A 188 -15.02 -0.03 -12.08
N ILE A 189 -14.87 -1.34 -12.34
CA ILE A 189 -13.59 -2.03 -12.17
C ILE A 189 -12.53 -1.45 -13.11
N ILE A 190 -12.87 -1.25 -14.40
CA ILE A 190 -11.94 -0.69 -15.38
C ILE A 190 -11.48 0.70 -14.96
N ILE A 191 -12.42 1.57 -14.57
CA ILE A 191 -12.11 2.94 -14.14
C ILE A 191 -11.30 2.93 -12.85
N GLY A 192 -11.71 2.17 -11.84
CA GLY A 192 -11.00 2.07 -10.56
C GLY A 192 -9.58 1.54 -10.71
N ALA A 193 -9.40 0.44 -11.46
CA ALA A 193 -8.09 -0.13 -11.73
C ALA A 193 -7.21 0.85 -12.54
N SER A 194 -7.77 1.52 -13.55
CA SER A 194 -7.03 2.51 -14.34
C SER A 194 -6.57 3.70 -13.49
N ALA A 195 -7.39 4.15 -12.55
CA ALA A 195 -7.03 5.25 -11.65
C ALA A 195 -5.86 4.85 -10.74
N ILE A 196 -5.91 3.66 -10.13
CA ILE A 196 -4.81 3.14 -9.30
C ILE A 196 -3.52 3.05 -10.12
N ILE A 197 -3.56 2.43 -11.30
CA ILE A 197 -2.39 2.26 -12.18
C ILE A 197 -1.79 3.62 -12.57
N ILE A 198 -2.63 4.55 -13.03
CA ILE A 198 -2.17 5.88 -13.46
C ILE A 198 -1.56 6.64 -12.27
N SER A 199 -2.21 6.63 -11.09
CA SER A 199 -1.67 7.27 -9.90
C SER A 199 -0.35 6.67 -9.46
N THR A 200 -0.21 5.34 -9.45
CA THR A 200 1.06 4.68 -9.12
C THR A 200 2.17 5.05 -10.11
N ILE A 201 1.88 5.10 -11.41
CA ILE A 201 2.85 5.52 -12.43
C ILE A 201 3.30 6.97 -12.21
N ILE A 202 2.37 7.88 -11.91
CA ILE A 202 2.69 9.28 -11.61
C ILE A 202 3.67 9.37 -10.43
N PHE A 203 3.39 8.68 -9.34
CA PHE A 203 4.25 8.70 -8.15
C PHE A 203 5.65 8.14 -8.41
N ILE A 204 5.77 7.08 -9.23
CA ILE A 204 7.08 6.52 -9.63
C ILE A 204 7.84 7.52 -10.50
N ILE A 205 7.17 8.20 -11.43
CA ILE A 205 7.79 9.21 -12.30
C ILE A 205 8.29 10.39 -11.46
N GLU A 206 7.48 10.90 -10.55
CA GLU A 206 7.85 12.01 -9.65
C GLU A 206 9.04 11.65 -8.77
N ALA A 207 9.03 10.46 -8.15
CA ALA A 207 10.16 9.97 -7.36
C ALA A 207 11.41 9.77 -8.22
N GLY A 208 11.24 9.27 -9.44
CA GLY A 208 12.30 9.06 -10.41
C GLY A 208 12.95 10.36 -10.88
N ILE A 209 12.17 11.43 -11.10
CA ILE A 209 12.69 12.75 -11.47
C ILE A 209 13.54 13.34 -10.34
N ARG A 210 13.12 13.17 -9.08
CA ARG A 210 13.84 13.75 -7.92
C ARG A 210 15.09 12.96 -7.53
N PHE A 211 15.01 11.63 -7.51
CA PHE A 211 16.05 10.77 -6.90
C PHE A 211 16.75 9.82 -7.89
N GLY A 212 16.19 9.60 -9.08
CA GLY A 212 16.65 8.61 -10.05
C GLY A 212 16.15 7.18 -9.75
N LEU A 213 16.02 6.33 -10.77
CA LEU A 213 15.43 4.98 -10.66
C LEU A 213 16.46 3.84 -10.71
N SER A 214 17.73 4.09 -10.36
CA SER A 214 18.79 3.06 -10.48
C SER A 214 18.61 1.90 -9.49
N ASP A 215 17.83 2.11 -8.44
CA ASP A 215 17.55 1.17 -7.36
C ASP A 215 16.41 0.18 -7.67
N TYR A 216 15.90 0.12 -8.91
CA TYR A 216 14.78 -0.76 -9.28
C TYR A 216 14.97 -2.26 -8.98
N LYS A 217 16.22 -2.73 -8.86
CA LYS A 217 16.58 -4.11 -8.48
C LYS A 217 16.94 -4.28 -7.01
N MET A 218 16.81 -3.24 -6.19
CA MET A 218 17.07 -3.35 -4.75
C MET A 218 16.19 -4.46 -4.17
N PRO A 219 16.73 -5.28 -3.25
CA PRO A 219 16.00 -6.38 -2.63
C PRO A 219 14.80 -5.86 -1.84
N PHE A 220 13.69 -6.57 -1.96
CA PHE A 220 12.43 -6.28 -1.30
C PHE A 220 11.80 -7.56 -0.78
N ASP A 221 11.43 -7.57 0.49
CA ASP A 221 10.95 -8.77 1.19
C ASP A 221 9.45 -8.95 1.02
N VAL A 222 9.02 -10.16 0.65
CA VAL A 222 7.61 -10.50 0.41
C VAL A 222 7.26 -11.89 0.93
N GLY A 223 6.00 -12.08 1.32
CA GLY A 223 5.41 -13.39 1.57
C GLY A 223 5.92 -14.14 2.81
N ALA A 224 6.34 -13.41 3.85
CA ALA A 224 6.62 -14.02 5.15
C ALA A 224 5.39 -14.79 5.65
N LYS A 225 5.61 -16.01 6.16
CA LYS A 225 4.56 -16.83 6.74
C LYS A 225 4.59 -16.70 8.25
N TYR A 226 3.42 -16.72 8.86
CA TYR A 226 3.26 -16.66 10.32
C TYR A 226 2.48 -17.87 10.82
N VAL A 227 2.87 -18.38 11.99
CA VAL A 227 2.18 -19.48 12.68
C VAL A 227 1.72 -18.99 14.05
N LEU A 228 0.51 -19.38 14.43
CA LEU A 228 -0.04 -19.06 15.74
C LEU A 228 0.69 -19.86 16.83
N ASN A 229 1.36 -19.15 17.72
CA ASN A 229 2.01 -19.70 18.91
C ASN A 229 1.34 -19.14 20.18
N LYS A 230 0.43 -19.92 20.77
CA LYS A 230 -0.33 -19.54 21.96
C LYS A 230 0.53 -19.41 23.23
N SER A 231 1.78 -19.87 23.21
CA SER A 231 2.72 -19.71 24.32
C SER A 231 3.27 -18.28 24.42
N LEU A 232 3.14 -17.46 23.38
CA LEU A 232 3.54 -16.06 23.41
C LEU A 232 2.51 -15.20 24.15
N PRO A 233 2.95 -14.26 25.01
CA PRO A 233 2.03 -13.35 25.69
C PRO A 233 1.39 -12.40 24.67
N LEU A 234 0.06 -12.35 24.68
CA LEU A 234 -0.69 -11.33 23.94
C LEU A 234 -0.67 -10.04 24.76
N THR A 235 0.02 -9.03 24.25
CA THR A 235 0.01 -7.67 24.81
C THR A 235 -0.44 -6.68 23.75
N VAL A 236 -0.53 -5.39 24.09
CA VAL A 236 -0.84 -4.34 23.10
C VAL A 236 0.19 -4.36 21.95
N THR A 237 1.46 -4.65 22.25
CA THR A 237 2.59 -4.59 21.30
C THR A 237 3.03 -5.96 20.78
N THR A 238 2.76 -7.06 21.50
CA THR A 238 3.18 -8.41 21.11
C THR A 238 2.01 -9.26 20.63
N SER A 239 2.09 -9.74 19.39
CA SER A 239 1.15 -10.69 18.80
C SER A 239 1.55 -12.13 19.10
N GLN A 240 0.59 -13.05 19.02
CA GLN A 240 0.82 -14.50 19.15
C GLN A 240 1.28 -15.14 17.83
N MET A 241 1.57 -14.35 16.81
CA MET A 241 2.03 -14.82 15.51
C MET A 241 3.54 -14.83 15.45
N GLU A 242 4.12 -16.03 15.33
CA GLU A 242 5.56 -16.23 15.17
C GLU A 242 5.92 -16.35 13.68
N PRO A 243 6.93 -15.61 13.18
CA PRO A 243 7.37 -15.74 11.80
C PRO A 243 8.02 -17.11 11.56
N VAL A 244 7.59 -17.79 10.50
CA VAL A 244 8.19 -19.06 10.08
C VAL A 244 9.56 -18.78 9.46
N ARG A 245 10.57 -19.50 9.95
CA ARG A 245 11.94 -19.39 9.45
C ARG A 245 12.01 -19.66 7.94
N ASN A 246 12.85 -18.88 7.26
CA ASN A 246 13.12 -19.01 5.82
C ASN A 246 11.86 -18.97 4.93
N SER A 247 10.79 -18.33 5.39
CA SER A 247 9.55 -18.17 4.62
C SER A 247 9.54 -16.93 3.73
N ILE A 248 10.43 -15.97 4.00
CA ILE A 248 10.54 -14.70 3.27
C ILE A 248 11.11 -14.97 1.88
N SER A 249 10.45 -14.44 0.86
CA SER A 249 10.96 -14.40 -0.50
C SER A 249 11.51 -13.01 -0.78
N ILE A 250 12.72 -12.92 -1.34
CA ILE A 250 13.33 -11.65 -1.76
C ILE A 250 13.07 -11.44 -3.25
N VAL A 251 12.46 -10.31 -3.61
CA VAL A 251 12.13 -9.91 -4.99
C VAL A 251 12.71 -8.53 -5.30
N PRO A 252 12.92 -8.16 -6.58
CA PRO A 252 13.30 -6.78 -6.89
C PRO A 252 12.18 -5.79 -6.57
N LEU A 253 12.54 -4.55 -6.18
CA LEU A 253 11.57 -3.48 -5.90
C LEU A 253 10.52 -3.29 -7.00
N TRP A 254 10.91 -3.30 -8.28
CA TRP A 254 9.94 -3.15 -9.37
C TRP A 254 8.85 -4.24 -9.33
N SER A 255 9.22 -5.47 -8.98
CA SER A 255 8.26 -6.57 -8.83
C SER A 255 7.40 -6.38 -7.59
N GLY A 256 7.93 -5.79 -6.52
CA GLY A 256 7.17 -5.41 -5.33
C GLY A 256 6.04 -4.44 -5.67
N ILE A 257 6.33 -3.39 -6.45
CA ILE A 257 5.32 -2.42 -6.92
C ILE A 257 4.24 -3.08 -7.78
N VAL A 258 4.62 -3.97 -8.71
CA VAL A 258 3.64 -4.69 -9.53
C VAL A 258 2.71 -5.52 -8.66
N ARG A 259 3.24 -6.24 -7.66
CA ARG A 259 2.42 -7.02 -6.70
C ARG A 259 1.53 -6.12 -5.85
N PHE A 260 2.04 -4.98 -5.39
CA PHE A 260 1.26 -3.95 -4.69
C PHE A 260 0.06 -3.51 -5.56
N MET A 261 0.28 -3.15 -6.83
CA MET A 261 -0.79 -2.73 -7.74
C MET A 261 -1.83 -3.84 -7.94
N LEU A 262 -1.40 -5.09 -8.11
CA LEU A 262 -2.31 -6.23 -8.27
C LEU A 262 -3.19 -6.44 -7.03
N ILE A 263 -2.60 -6.36 -5.83
CA ILE A 263 -3.34 -6.46 -4.57
C ILE A 263 -4.30 -5.27 -4.43
N ALA A 264 -3.83 -4.04 -4.69
CA ALA A 264 -4.65 -2.82 -4.64
C ALA A 264 -5.88 -2.93 -5.56
N ILE A 265 -5.69 -3.41 -6.79
CA ILE A 265 -6.78 -3.64 -7.74
C ILE A 265 -7.72 -4.73 -7.21
N LEU A 266 -7.20 -5.86 -6.73
CA LEU A 266 -8.03 -6.96 -6.21
C LEU A 266 -8.92 -6.49 -5.05
N VAL A 267 -8.35 -5.77 -4.09
CA VAL A 267 -9.11 -5.27 -2.93
C VAL A 267 -10.06 -4.14 -3.37
N SER A 268 -9.68 -3.32 -4.34
CA SER A 268 -10.59 -2.30 -4.90
C SER A 268 -11.86 -2.91 -5.50
N ILE A 269 -11.78 -4.09 -6.15
CA ILE A 269 -12.96 -4.77 -6.70
C ILE A 269 -13.96 -5.14 -5.59
N ALA A 270 -13.46 -5.58 -4.42
CA ALA A 270 -14.29 -5.88 -3.26
C ALA A 270 -14.94 -4.60 -2.71
N THR A 271 -14.18 -3.51 -2.58
CA THR A 271 -14.70 -2.20 -2.15
C THR A 271 -15.74 -1.65 -3.13
N ILE A 272 -15.50 -1.77 -4.43
CA ILE A 272 -16.44 -1.37 -5.49
C ILE A 272 -17.75 -2.13 -5.38
N SER A 273 -17.70 -3.44 -5.08
CA SER A 273 -18.89 -4.25 -4.84
C SER A 273 -19.74 -3.70 -3.70
N ILE A 274 -19.13 -3.30 -2.58
CA ILE A 274 -19.82 -2.70 -1.43
C ILE A 274 -20.43 -1.33 -1.80
N LEU A 275 -19.66 -0.46 -2.46
CA LEU A 275 -20.13 0.86 -2.89
C LEU A 275 -21.35 0.75 -3.83
N ILE A 276 -21.29 -0.18 -4.76
CA ILE A 276 -22.36 -0.48 -5.71
C ILE A 276 -23.57 -1.07 -5.00
N PHE A 277 -23.37 -1.99 -4.06
CA PHE A 277 -24.44 -2.56 -3.26
C PHE A 277 -25.25 -1.46 -2.53
N ILE A 278 -24.56 -0.54 -1.84
CA ILE A 278 -25.21 0.60 -1.18
C ILE A 278 -25.92 1.51 -2.19
N SER A 279 -25.31 1.70 -3.37
CA SER A 279 -25.89 2.47 -4.46
C SER A 279 -27.19 1.87 -5.01
N THR A 280 -27.36 0.54 -4.96
CA THR A 280 -28.62 -0.12 -5.35
C THR A 280 -29.75 0.12 -4.35
N LEU A 281 -29.44 0.31 -3.07
CA LEU A 281 -30.45 0.55 -2.02
C LEU A 281 -30.99 1.99 -2.07
N CYS A 282 -30.24 2.92 -2.65
CA CYS A 282 -30.55 4.35 -2.62
C CYS A 282 -31.22 4.83 -3.91
N LYS A 283 -32.43 5.39 -3.79
CA LYS A 283 -33.15 6.02 -4.92
C LYS A 283 -32.63 7.42 -5.29
N LYS A 284 -31.84 8.06 -4.41
CA LYS A 284 -31.24 9.38 -4.65
C LYS A 284 -29.72 9.27 -4.67
N SER A 285 -29.08 9.83 -5.69
CA SER A 285 -27.62 9.80 -5.88
C SER A 285 -26.83 10.50 -4.77
N LEU A 286 -27.34 11.63 -4.27
CA LEU A 286 -26.70 12.37 -3.17
C LEU A 286 -26.68 11.54 -1.89
N ILE A 287 -27.81 10.93 -1.51
CA ILE A 287 -27.91 10.09 -0.30
C ILE A 287 -26.96 8.89 -0.41
N SER A 288 -26.96 8.21 -1.55
CA SER A 288 -26.03 7.10 -1.84
C SER A 288 -24.57 7.51 -1.65
N SER A 289 -24.20 8.70 -2.13
CA SER A 289 -22.82 9.17 -2.06
C SER A 289 -22.42 9.53 -0.64
N ILE A 290 -23.31 10.18 0.11
CA ILE A 290 -23.07 10.53 1.52
C ILE A 290 -22.93 9.27 2.38
N ILE A 291 -23.80 8.27 2.22
CA ILE A 291 -23.71 7.01 2.97
C ILE A 291 -22.41 6.29 2.68
N ASN A 292 -22.03 6.17 1.40
CA ASN A 292 -20.77 5.55 1.01
C ASN A 292 -19.56 6.29 1.60
N PHE A 293 -19.57 7.62 1.58
CA PHE A 293 -18.50 8.44 2.14
C PHE A 293 -18.37 8.25 3.66
N ILE A 294 -19.49 8.31 4.39
CA ILE A 294 -19.52 8.11 5.85
C ILE A 294 -19.02 6.71 6.21
N LEU A 295 -19.57 5.66 5.57
CA LEU A 295 -19.21 4.28 5.86
C LEU A 295 -17.69 4.07 5.74
N VAL A 296 -17.12 4.56 4.65
CA VAL A 296 -15.72 4.31 4.33
C VAL A 296 -14.78 5.11 5.22
N ILE A 297 -15.10 6.37 5.50
CA ILE A 297 -14.29 7.20 6.41
C ILE A 297 -14.34 6.66 7.84
N VAL A 298 -15.53 6.35 8.34
CA VAL A 298 -15.69 5.79 9.69
C VAL A 298 -14.93 4.47 9.81
N THR A 299 -15.05 3.58 8.83
CA THR A 299 -14.30 2.32 8.83
C THR A 299 -12.79 2.55 8.77
N SER A 300 -12.32 3.50 7.96
CA SER A 300 -10.90 3.83 7.85
C SER A 300 -10.33 4.40 9.15
N LEU A 301 -11.06 5.31 9.81
CA LEU A 301 -10.68 5.89 11.10
C LEU A 301 -10.64 4.83 12.21
N ILE A 302 -11.63 3.93 12.25
CA ILE A 302 -11.65 2.81 13.21
C ILE A 302 -10.42 1.92 13.01
N CYS A 303 -10.05 1.61 11.76
CA CYS A 303 -8.88 0.78 11.48
C CYS A 303 -7.58 1.46 11.94
N ILE A 304 -7.38 2.73 11.56
CA ILE A 304 -6.15 3.47 11.84
C ILE A 304 -5.96 3.75 13.34
N TRP A 305 -6.99 4.26 14.02
CA TRP A 305 -6.87 4.65 15.43
C TRP A 305 -7.16 3.53 16.42
N GLY A 306 -8.05 2.61 16.07
CA GLY A 306 -8.50 1.58 17.01
C GLY A 306 -7.68 0.29 16.94
N ILE A 307 -7.24 -0.12 15.76
CA ILE A 307 -6.88 -1.51 15.50
C ILE A 307 -5.40 -1.67 15.15
N MET A 308 -4.82 -0.73 14.40
CA MET A 308 -3.47 -0.85 13.87
C MET A 308 -2.39 -0.98 14.97
N ASP A 309 -2.55 -0.26 16.08
CA ASP A 309 -1.58 -0.22 17.18
C ASP A 309 -1.95 -1.12 18.38
N ASN A 310 -3.07 -1.84 18.32
CA ASN A 310 -3.56 -2.61 19.46
C ASN A 310 -3.88 -4.05 19.09
N ASN A 311 -2.89 -4.93 19.29
CA ASN A 311 -3.01 -6.35 18.99
C ASN A 311 -4.12 -7.07 19.79
N ILE A 312 -4.52 -6.55 20.95
CA ILE A 312 -5.65 -7.08 21.73
C ILE A 312 -6.98 -6.79 21.03
N LEU A 313 -7.16 -5.56 20.53
CA LEU A 313 -8.36 -5.20 19.76
C LEU A 313 -8.37 -5.92 18.41
N ALA A 314 -7.21 -6.00 17.75
CA ALA A 314 -7.06 -6.71 16.48
C ALA A 314 -7.42 -8.20 16.62
N THR A 315 -7.00 -8.86 17.69
CA THR A 315 -7.38 -10.25 17.98
C THR A 315 -8.85 -10.42 18.35
N LYS A 316 -9.41 -9.50 19.14
CA LYS A 316 -10.83 -9.52 19.55
C LYS A 316 -11.78 -9.36 18.36
N TYR A 317 -11.45 -8.45 17.43
CA TYR A 317 -12.28 -8.16 16.26
C TYR A 317 -11.76 -8.84 14.97
N GLY A 318 -10.72 -9.68 15.08
CA GLY A 318 -10.01 -10.28 13.94
C GLY A 318 -10.92 -11.04 12.98
N ALA A 319 -11.94 -11.72 13.49
CA ALA A 319 -12.94 -12.40 12.65
C ALA A 319 -13.73 -11.43 11.77
N LEU A 320 -14.15 -10.29 12.30
CA LEU A 320 -14.88 -9.26 11.55
C LEU A 320 -13.96 -8.53 10.56
N LEU A 321 -12.73 -8.25 10.98
CA LEU A 321 -11.71 -7.59 10.17
C LEU A 321 -11.30 -8.38 8.94
N LYS A 322 -11.36 -9.71 8.99
CA LYS A 322 -11.12 -10.55 7.81
C LYS A 322 -12.08 -10.26 6.67
N PHE A 323 -13.28 -9.74 6.96
CA PHE A 323 -14.31 -9.42 5.98
C PHE A 323 -14.40 -7.94 5.60
N THR A 324 -13.49 -7.07 6.08
CA THR A 324 -13.50 -5.64 5.75
C THR A 324 -12.45 -5.32 4.68
N PRO A 325 -12.81 -5.15 3.39
CA PRO A 325 -11.85 -4.89 2.31
C PRO A 325 -11.00 -3.64 2.55
N ILE A 326 -11.57 -2.63 3.23
CA ILE A 326 -10.90 -1.37 3.54
C ILE A 326 -9.60 -1.60 4.32
N LEU A 327 -9.57 -2.56 5.24
CA LEU A 327 -8.37 -2.90 6.02
C LEU A 327 -7.22 -3.34 5.10
N TYR A 328 -7.53 -4.19 4.11
CA TYR A 328 -6.53 -4.69 3.17
C TYR A 328 -6.04 -3.62 2.18
N ILE A 329 -6.80 -2.54 1.96
CA ILE A 329 -6.32 -1.36 1.20
C ILE A 329 -5.40 -0.50 2.06
N LEU A 330 -5.71 -0.30 3.35
CA LEU A 330 -4.86 0.48 4.25
C LEU A 330 -3.48 -0.16 4.42
N ASP A 331 -3.43 -1.49 4.47
CA ASP A 331 -2.23 -2.27 4.81
C ASP A 331 -1.70 -3.11 3.63
N ILE A 332 -1.78 -2.62 2.38
CA ILE A 332 -1.40 -3.43 1.19
C ILE A 332 0.03 -3.99 1.29
N PHE A 333 0.97 -3.20 1.83
CA PHE A 333 2.35 -3.66 2.00
C PHE A 333 2.49 -4.77 3.03
N GLU A 334 1.62 -4.84 4.01
CA GLU A 334 1.62 -5.89 5.01
C GLU A 334 0.85 -7.12 4.53
N VAL A 335 -0.11 -6.95 3.62
CA VAL A 335 -0.63 -8.06 2.82
C VAL A 335 0.47 -8.65 1.94
N LEU A 336 1.27 -7.79 1.30
CA LEU A 336 2.37 -8.20 0.43
C LEU A 336 3.52 -8.88 1.20
N SER A 337 3.89 -8.35 2.36
CA SER A 337 4.92 -8.93 3.23
C SER A 337 4.43 -10.14 4.01
N GLY A 338 3.11 -10.33 4.15
CA GLY A 338 2.49 -11.36 4.99
C GLY A 338 2.30 -10.94 6.44
N TYR A 339 2.80 -9.77 6.84
CA TYR A 339 2.68 -9.19 8.18
C TYR A 339 1.22 -8.93 8.58
N ILE A 340 0.28 -8.83 7.64
CA ILE A 340 -1.16 -8.72 7.94
C ILE A 340 -1.67 -9.87 8.82
N SER A 341 -1.01 -11.04 8.77
CA SER A 341 -1.32 -12.20 9.62
C SER A 341 -1.18 -11.88 11.11
N VAL A 342 -0.23 -11.01 11.46
CA VAL A 342 0.05 -10.56 12.83
C VAL A 342 -1.15 -9.79 13.39
N ARG A 343 -1.80 -8.97 12.55
CA ARG A 343 -2.99 -8.18 12.91
C ARG A 343 -4.30 -8.96 12.80
N LEU A 344 -4.41 -9.86 11.84
CA LEU A 344 -5.60 -10.71 11.65
C LEU A 344 -5.58 -12.00 12.47
N ALA A 345 -4.60 -12.13 13.38
CA ALA A 345 -4.58 -13.19 14.35
C ALA A 345 -5.93 -13.21 15.09
N SER A 346 -6.61 -14.36 15.10
CA SER A 346 -7.87 -14.53 15.81
C SER A 346 -7.72 -15.75 16.69
N SER A 347 -8.03 -15.62 17.98
CA SER A 347 -7.94 -16.70 18.97
C SER A 347 -8.97 -17.81 18.72
#